data_AF-A0A1K0FLF3-F1
#
_entry.id   AF-A0A1K0FLF3-F1
#
_cell.length_a   1.000
_cell.length_b   1.000
_cell.length_c   1.000
_cell.angle_alpha   90.00
_cell.angle_beta   90.00
_cell.angle_gamma   90.00
#
_symmetry.space_group_name_H-M   'P 1'
#
loop_
_entity.id
_entity.type
_entity.pdbx_description
1 polymer ?
#
loop_
_entity_poly.entity_id
_entity_poly.type
_entity_poly.pdbx_seq_one_letter_code
_entity_poly.pdbx_strand_id
1 'polypeptide(L)'
;MGFLERRTRADDRYGTKPGPASSGSNEPLYAPRLHPDPRPSTPPPVPPVSEPREEVRSDLTLVLGHSVLEDRVQQICREYGLVSPSGVTMGAALSRSYLARESGVELAADAHGMVTTVFLHFHGDDGFIAYRGEIPGGAGTIPQRTALWERLGRPDEMGEPYHDRFLGDYGPWDRWMLPGFHLHAQFTPDGETLARITLTPPGR
;
A
#
# COMPACT_ATOMS: atom_id res chain seq x y z
N MET A 1 8.89 49.10 9.48
CA MET A 1 8.32 48.21 8.46
C MET A 1 7.67 47.06 9.22
N GLY A 2 6.47 47.23 9.80
CA GLY A 2 5.16 46.97 9.17
C GLY A 2 4.89 45.45 9.17
N PHE A 3 3.82 44.85 9.69
CA PHE A 3 2.52 45.25 10.25
C PHE A 3 2.04 44.10 11.15
N LEU A 4 1.23 44.37 12.19
CA LEU A 4 -0.14 43.83 12.35
C LEU A 4 -0.71 44.28 13.71
N GLU A 5 -1.60 45.27 13.69
CA GLU A 5 -2.53 45.51 14.78
C GLU A 5 -3.98 45.51 14.26
N ARG A 6 -4.73 44.52 14.77
CA ARG A 6 -6.01 44.65 15.46
C ARG A 6 -7.01 45.68 14.91
N ARG A 7 -8.16 45.20 14.39
CA ARG A 7 -9.44 45.94 14.46
C ARG A 7 -10.64 45.05 14.74
N THR A 8 -11.48 45.60 15.61
CA THR A 8 -12.67 45.12 16.29
C THR A 8 -13.97 45.37 15.51
N ARG A 9 -15.02 44.63 15.91
CA ARG A 9 -16.45 44.80 15.64
C ARG A 9 -17.02 46.18 15.99
N ALA A 10 -18.12 46.53 15.31
CA ALA A 10 -19.40 47.16 15.76
C ALA A 10 -20.02 47.86 14.51
N ASP A 11 -21.31 48.07 14.29
CA ASP A 11 -22.63 47.84 14.90
C ASP A 11 -23.61 48.19 13.75
N ASP A 12 -24.84 47.65 13.72
CA ASP A 12 -26.00 48.48 13.40
C ASP A 12 -27.32 47.75 13.70
N ARG A 13 -28.20 48.50 14.38
CA ARG A 13 -29.46 48.10 15.02
C ARG A 13 -30.69 48.58 14.21
N TYR A 14 -31.87 48.30 14.77
CA TYR A 14 -33.25 48.75 14.44
C TYR A 14 -34.03 47.81 13.49
N GLY A 15 -35.25 47.34 13.78
CA GLY A 15 -36.24 47.64 14.83
C GLY A 15 -37.45 46.67 14.79
N THR A 16 -38.39 46.84 15.71
CA THR A 16 -39.43 45.90 16.15
C THR A 16 -40.83 46.14 15.53
N LYS A 17 -41.62 45.04 15.36
CA LYS A 17 -43.07 44.79 15.07
C LYS A 17 -44.14 45.86 15.47
N PRO A 18 -45.38 45.92 14.89
CA PRO A 18 -46.50 44.94 15.11
C PRO A 18 -47.56 44.72 13.96
N GLY A 19 -48.45 43.72 14.15
CA GLY A 19 -49.48 43.19 13.22
C GLY A 19 -50.79 44.02 13.07
N PRO A 20 -51.93 43.44 12.59
CA PRO A 20 -52.80 42.65 13.48
C PRO A 20 -53.68 41.51 12.88
N ALA A 21 -54.08 40.61 13.79
CA ALA A 21 -55.32 39.82 14.00
C ALA A 21 -56.29 39.42 12.86
N SER A 22 -56.67 38.13 12.85
CA SER A 22 -58.07 37.71 13.02
C SER A 22 -58.16 36.21 13.37
N SER A 23 -59.04 35.92 14.32
CA SER A 23 -59.30 34.62 14.97
C SER A 23 -60.60 34.00 14.44
N GLY A 24 -60.68 32.66 14.50
CA GLY A 24 -61.92 31.85 14.44
C GLY A 24 -62.50 31.57 13.04
N SER A 25 -63.14 30.46 12.72
CA SER A 25 -63.49 29.22 13.43
C SER A 25 -64.13 28.25 12.39
N ASN A 26 -63.97 26.95 12.62
CA ASN A 26 -64.84 25.80 12.30
C ASN A 26 -65.20 25.38 10.84
N GLU A 27 -64.77 24.15 10.55
CA GLU A 27 -65.27 23.09 9.63
C GLU A 27 -66.82 22.88 9.59
N PRO A 28 -67.38 21.90 8.83
CA PRO A 28 -66.99 21.26 7.53
C PRO A 28 -68.21 21.01 6.60
N LEU A 29 -68.02 20.63 5.33
CA LEU A 29 -69.05 19.87 4.57
C LEU A 29 -68.42 18.93 3.51
N TYR A 30 -68.51 17.62 3.76
CA TYR A 30 -68.53 16.47 2.82
C TYR A 30 -68.05 16.70 1.37
N ALA A 31 -66.88 16.17 0.96
CA ALA A 31 -66.63 14.83 0.40
C ALA A 31 -66.32 14.89 -1.13
N PRO A 32 -65.97 13.79 -1.83
CA PRO A 32 -64.60 13.30 -2.01
C PRO A 32 -64.20 13.17 -3.50
N ARG A 33 -62.95 13.43 -3.90
CA ARG A 33 -62.43 12.95 -5.21
C ARG A 33 -60.95 12.55 -5.16
N LEU A 34 -60.77 11.25 -5.42
CA LEU A 34 -59.59 10.52 -5.88
C LEU A 34 -58.64 11.33 -6.77
N HIS A 35 -57.33 11.29 -6.48
CA HIS A 35 -56.27 11.22 -7.50
C HIS A 35 -54.97 10.66 -6.88
N PRO A 36 -54.12 9.98 -7.69
CA PRO A 36 -53.19 8.95 -7.23
C PRO A 36 -51.82 9.48 -6.77
N ASP A 37 -51.20 8.72 -5.87
CA ASP A 37 -49.81 8.87 -5.41
C ASP A 37 -48.80 9.00 -6.56
N PRO A 38 -47.88 9.98 -6.52
CA PRO A 38 -46.64 9.91 -7.27
C PRO A 38 -45.65 9.06 -6.46
N ARG A 39 -45.44 7.80 -6.84
CA ARG A 39 -44.33 7.01 -6.28
C ARG A 39 -43.01 7.66 -6.68
N PRO A 40 -42.06 7.90 -5.75
CA PRO A 40 -40.71 8.25 -6.13
C PRO A 40 -40.05 7.05 -6.82
N SER A 41 -39.50 7.28 -8.02
CA SER A 41 -38.74 6.26 -8.75
C SER A 41 -37.41 6.04 -8.05
N THR A 42 -37.23 4.89 -7.41
CA THR A 42 -35.93 4.46 -6.89
C THR A 42 -34.98 4.24 -8.07
N PRO A 43 -33.77 4.84 -8.08
CA PRO A 43 -32.76 4.47 -9.06
C PRO A 43 -32.37 2.99 -8.88
N PRO A 44 -32.01 2.28 -9.96
CA PRO A 44 -31.59 0.89 -9.87
C PRO A 44 -30.35 0.78 -8.97
N PRO A 45 -30.20 -0.32 -8.21
CA PRO A 45 -29.02 -0.55 -7.39
C PRO A 45 -27.79 -0.56 -8.28
N VAL A 46 -26.85 0.36 -8.02
CA VAL A 46 -25.50 0.30 -8.58
C VAL A 46 -24.91 -1.04 -8.16
N PRO A 47 -24.41 -1.89 -9.08
CA PRO A 47 -23.75 -3.12 -8.69
C PRO A 47 -22.57 -2.75 -7.77
N PRO A 48 -22.32 -3.51 -6.69
CA PRO A 48 -21.18 -3.23 -5.83
C PRO A 48 -19.93 -3.24 -6.70
N VAL A 49 -19.20 -2.12 -6.68
CA VAL A 49 -17.83 -2.05 -7.20
C VAL A 49 -17.11 -3.23 -6.56
N SER A 50 -16.73 -4.21 -7.37
CA SER A 50 -15.97 -5.35 -6.90
C SER A 50 -14.64 -4.78 -6.43
N GLU A 51 -14.48 -4.62 -5.11
CA GLU A 51 -13.17 -4.38 -4.52
C GLU A 51 -12.26 -5.48 -5.08
N PRO A 52 -11.07 -5.12 -5.61
CA PRO A 52 -10.15 -6.13 -6.12
C PRO A 52 -9.90 -7.09 -4.96
N ARG A 53 -10.34 -8.35 -5.14
CA ARG A 53 -10.02 -9.42 -4.20
C ARG A 53 -8.51 -9.41 -4.06
N GLU A 54 -8.00 -9.09 -2.88
CA GLU A 54 -6.61 -9.32 -2.55
C GLU A 54 -6.38 -10.82 -2.75
N GLU A 55 -5.80 -11.18 -3.89
CA GLU A 55 -5.45 -12.55 -4.21
C GLU A 55 -4.50 -13.00 -3.11
N VAL A 56 -4.89 -14.05 -2.38
CA VAL A 56 -4.03 -14.66 -1.37
C VAL A 56 -2.82 -15.24 -2.13
N ARG A 57 -1.71 -14.50 -2.13
CA ARG A 57 -0.45 -14.90 -2.75
C ARG A 57 0.36 -15.74 -1.78
N SER A 58 1.16 -16.67 -2.31
CA SER A 58 2.09 -17.46 -1.51
C SER A 58 3.18 -16.60 -0.88
N ASP A 59 3.68 -17.00 0.30
CA ASP A 59 4.81 -16.36 0.94
C ASP A 59 6.10 -16.50 0.11
N LEU A 60 6.71 -15.37 -0.24
CA LEU A 60 7.95 -15.29 -1.02
C LEU A 60 9.18 -15.77 -0.24
N THR A 61 9.14 -15.84 1.08
CA THR A 61 10.27 -16.41 1.85
C THR A 61 10.52 -17.87 1.51
N LEU A 62 9.47 -18.59 1.08
CA LEU A 62 9.55 -20.00 0.72
C LEU A 62 10.41 -20.28 -0.52
N VAL A 63 10.76 -19.25 -1.31
CA VAL A 63 11.65 -19.45 -2.45
C VAL A 63 13.13 -19.36 -2.07
N LEU A 64 13.47 -18.76 -0.92
CA LEU A 64 14.87 -18.52 -0.53
C LEU A 64 15.61 -19.83 -0.32
N GLY A 65 16.77 -19.96 -0.97
CA GLY A 65 17.61 -21.16 -0.89
C GLY A 65 17.06 -22.36 -1.65
N HIS A 66 16.01 -22.18 -2.47
CA HIS A 66 15.45 -23.21 -3.35
C HIS A 66 15.79 -22.96 -4.81
N SER A 67 15.77 -24.02 -5.62
CA SER A 67 16.02 -23.90 -7.05
C SER A 67 14.80 -23.31 -7.76
N VAL A 68 15.02 -22.39 -8.71
CA VAL A 68 13.99 -21.87 -9.62
C VAL A 68 13.31 -22.95 -10.47
N LEU A 69 13.89 -24.15 -10.53
CA LEU A 69 13.31 -25.29 -11.22
C LEU A 69 12.34 -26.12 -10.36
N GLU A 70 12.31 -25.91 -9.04
CA GLU A 70 11.38 -26.62 -8.17
C GLU A 70 9.93 -26.20 -8.47
N ASP A 71 9.01 -27.18 -8.53
CA ASP A 71 7.60 -26.94 -8.87
C ASP A 71 6.96 -25.87 -7.98
N ARG A 72 7.31 -25.87 -6.69
CA ARG A 72 6.82 -24.89 -5.72
C ARG A 72 7.31 -23.48 -6.05
N VAL A 73 8.60 -23.31 -6.37
CA VAL A 73 9.17 -22.01 -6.73
C VAL A 73 8.58 -21.53 -8.06
N GLN A 74 8.43 -22.41 -9.04
CA GLN A 74 7.78 -22.05 -10.30
C GLN A 74 6.33 -21.62 -10.12
N GLN A 75 5.59 -22.26 -9.21
CA GLN A 75 4.22 -21.89 -8.89
C GLN A 75 4.16 -20.47 -8.30
N ILE A 76 5.04 -20.15 -7.35
CA ILE A 76 5.15 -18.80 -6.77
C ILE A 76 5.55 -17.80 -7.85
N CYS A 77 6.51 -18.12 -8.71
CA CYS A 77 6.88 -17.26 -9.83
C CYS A 77 5.69 -16.93 -10.75
N ARG A 78 4.83 -17.92 -11.04
CA ARG A 78 3.61 -17.71 -11.83
C ARG A 78 2.59 -16.82 -11.11
N GLU A 79 2.39 -17.02 -9.81
CA GLU A 79 1.46 -16.21 -8.98
C GLU A 79 1.84 -14.72 -8.98
N TYR A 80 3.14 -14.41 -8.95
CA TYR A 80 3.63 -13.04 -8.98
C TYR A 80 3.86 -12.50 -10.40
N GLY A 81 3.79 -13.33 -11.44
CA GLY A 81 4.12 -12.93 -12.81
C GLY A 81 5.62 -12.66 -13.04
N LEU A 82 6.49 -13.37 -12.31
CA LEU A 82 7.94 -13.26 -12.41
C LEU A 82 8.42 -13.82 -13.76
N VAL A 83 9.05 -12.95 -14.56
CA VAL A 83 9.62 -13.30 -15.87
C VAL A 83 11.12 -13.09 -15.88
N SER A 84 11.85 -13.97 -16.57
CA SER A 84 13.25 -13.73 -16.85
C SER A 84 13.41 -12.65 -17.94
N PRO A 85 14.27 -11.64 -17.75
CA PRO A 85 14.59 -10.66 -18.79
C PRO A 85 15.24 -11.29 -20.02
N SER A 86 15.87 -12.45 -19.87
CA SER A 86 16.74 -13.04 -20.89
C SER A 86 16.04 -14.03 -21.82
N GLY A 87 14.71 -14.22 -21.71
CA GLY A 87 13.92 -15.00 -22.67
C GLY A 87 14.61 -16.30 -23.10
N VAL A 88 14.82 -17.23 -22.17
CA VAL A 88 15.73 -18.37 -22.37
C VAL A 88 15.24 -19.28 -23.51
N THR A 89 15.91 -19.18 -24.65
CA THR A 89 15.87 -20.13 -25.76
C THR A 89 16.55 -21.44 -25.36
N MET A 90 15.99 -22.57 -25.79
CA MET A 90 16.48 -23.94 -25.50
C MET A 90 18.01 -24.05 -25.54
N GLY A 91 18.62 -24.38 -24.38
CA GLY A 91 20.06 -24.63 -24.22
C GLY A 91 20.84 -23.56 -23.46
N ALA A 92 20.22 -22.42 -23.13
CA ALA A 92 20.88 -21.33 -22.39
C ALA A 92 20.78 -21.50 -20.86
N ALA A 93 21.83 -21.05 -20.16
CA ALA A 93 21.97 -21.08 -18.70
C ALA A 93 20.74 -20.47 -17.99
N LEU A 94 20.44 -20.96 -16.79
CA LEU A 94 19.36 -20.42 -15.96
C LEU A 94 19.55 -18.92 -15.74
N SER A 95 18.43 -18.19 -15.81
CA SER A 95 18.47 -16.75 -15.57
C SER A 95 18.80 -16.47 -14.11
N ARG A 96 19.59 -15.41 -13.90
CA ARG A 96 20.01 -14.96 -12.56
C ARG A 96 19.11 -13.91 -11.95
N SER A 97 18.17 -13.37 -12.73
CA SER A 97 17.20 -12.38 -12.29
C SER A 97 15.84 -12.70 -12.89
N TYR A 98 14.80 -12.57 -12.08
CA TYR A 98 13.39 -12.74 -12.46
C TYR A 98 12.63 -11.53 -11.92
N LEU A 99 11.87 -10.87 -12.77
CA LEU A 99 11.29 -9.56 -12.50
C LEU A 99 9.77 -9.63 -12.63
N ALA A 100 9.06 -9.10 -11.65
CA ALA A 100 7.63 -8.86 -11.68
C ALA A 100 7.37 -7.40 -11.33
N ARG A 101 7.55 -6.54 -12.34
CA ARG A 101 7.40 -5.09 -12.21
C ARG A 101 6.02 -4.68 -11.72
N GLU A 102 4.98 -5.33 -12.24
CA GLU A 102 3.58 -5.11 -11.88
C GLU A 102 3.20 -5.67 -10.50
N SER A 103 4.11 -6.34 -9.80
CA SER A 103 3.90 -6.72 -8.40
C SER A 103 4.91 -6.09 -7.44
N GLY A 104 5.91 -5.35 -7.93
CA GLY A 104 6.98 -4.82 -7.10
C GLY A 104 7.94 -5.89 -6.56
N VAL A 105 8.14 -7.00 -7.29
CA VAL A 105 8.96 -8.13 -6.82
C VAL A 105 10.08 -8.46 -7.80
N GLU A 106 11.28 -8.68 -7.27
CA GLU A 106 12.42 -9.23 -7.99
C GLU A 106 13.02 -10.41 -7.23
N LEU A 107 13.45 -11.44 -7.97
CA LEU A 107 14.25 -12.54 -7.46
C LEU A 107 15.63 -12.53 -8.11
N ALA A 108 16.67 -12.70 -7.29
CA ALA A 108 18.01 -13.01 -7.75
C ALA A 108 18.34 -14.48 -7.45
N ALA A 109 18.97 -15.13 -8.44
CA ALA A 109 19.43 -16.50 -8.34
C ALA A 109 20.91 -16.60 -8.72
N ASP A 110 21.59 -17.59 -8.14
CA ASP A 110 22.99 -17.87 -8.44
C ASP A 110 23.17 -18.56 -9.81
N ALA A 111 24.40 -18.95 -10.12
CA ALA A 111 24.73 -19.64 -11.37
C ALA A 111 24.08 -21.03 -11.52
N HIS A 112 23.62 -21.62 -10.41
CA HIS A 112 22.95 -22.92 -10.36
C HIS A 112 21.42 -22.76 -10.30
N GLY A 113 20.92 -21.52 -10.33
CA GLY A 113 19.49 -21.23 -10.24
C GLY A 113 18.94 -21.35 -8.82
N MET A 114 19.78 -21.30 -7.79
CA MET A 114 19.31 -21.22 -6.41
C MET A 114 18.95 -19.78 -6.09
N VAL A 115 17.74 -19.53 -5.61
CA VAL A 115 17.30 -18.17 -5.24
C VAL A 115 18.09 -17.72 -4.01
N THR A 116 18.87 -16.66 -4.18
CA THR A 116 19.70 -16.09 -3.11
C THR A 116 19.06 -14.88 -2.47
N THR A 117 18.18 -14.18 -3.20
CA THR A 117 17.66 -12.90 -2.76
C THR A 117 16.26 -12.66 -3.31
N VAL A 118 15.39 -12.11 -2.49
CA VAL A 118 14.11 -11.51 -2.92
C VAL A 118 14.14 -10.02 -2.61
N PHE A 119 13.76 -9.19 -3.57
CA PHE A 119 13.57 -7.76 -3.38
C PHE A 119 12.09 -7.40 -3.50
N LEU A 120 11.60 -6.62 -2.55
CA LEU A 120 10.25 -6.05 -2.54
C LEU A 120 10.36 -4.53 -2.61
N HIS A 121 9.82 -3.93 -3.66
CA HIS A 121 9.92 -2.50 -3.96
C HIS A 121 8.68 -1.78 -3.46
N PHE A 122 8.80 -0.89 -2.47
CA PHE A 122 7.64 -0.20 -1.87
C PHE A 122 7.47 1.23 -2.38
N HIS A 123 8.50 1.81 -3.01
CA HIS A 123 8.44 3.20 -3.50
C HIS A 123 8.07 3.32 -4.99
N GLY A 124 8.06 2.22 -5.74
CA GLY A 124 7.73 2.22 -7.17
C GLY A 124 8.84 2.80 -8.05
N ASP A 125 10.08 2.46 -7.73
CA ASP A 125 11.32 2.85 -8.38
C ASP A 125 11.82 1.75 -9.35
N ASP A 126 12.84 2.06 -10.17
CA ASP A 126 13.46 1.11 -11.12
C ASP A 126 12.48 0.43 -12.12
N GLY A 127 11.34 1.08 -12.37
CA GLY A 127 10.29 0.57 -13.25
C GLY A 127 9.39 -0.47 -12.60
N PHE A 128 9.44 -0.64 -11.28
CA PHE A 128 8.50 -1.43 -10.51
C PHE A 128 7.33 -0.56 -10.04
N ILE A 129 6.16 -1.18 -9.86
CA ILE A 129 5.12 -0.58 -9.03
C ILE A 129 5.39 -0.88 -7.56
N ALA A 130 4.82 -0.07 -6.67
CA ALA A 130 4.88 -0.35 -5.24
C ALA A 130 4.22 -1.70 -4.89
N TYR A 131 4.95 -2.55 -4.19
CA TYR A 131 4.50 -3.79 -3.61
C TYR A 131 3.39 -3.51 -2.58
N ARG A 132 2.31 -4.28 -2.67
CA ARG A 132 1.10 -4.11 -1.83
C ARG A 132 0.78 -5.32 -0.96
N GLY A 133 1.62 -6.36 -1.02
CA GLY A 133 1.40 -7.57 -0.23
C GLY A 133 1.84 -7.40 1.22
N GLU A 134 1.70 -8.47 1.99
CA GLU A 134 2.23 -8.52 3.36
C GLU A 134 3.75 -8.50 3.37
N ILE A 135 4.31 -7.80 4.36
CA ILE A 135 5.72 -7.78 4.67
C ILE A 135 6.08 -9.07 5.41
N PRO A 136 7.07 -9.85 4.92
CA PRO A 136 7.46 -11.12 5.52
C PRO A 136 7.82 -11.05 7.00
N GLY A 137 7.67 -12.19 7.69
CA GLY A 137 7.98 -12.30 9.12
C GLY A 137 6.86 -11.82 10.04
N GLY A 138 5.65 -11.59 9.52
CA GLY A 138 4.50 -11.10 10.29
C GLY A 138 4.56 -9.59 10.57
N ALA A 139 5.31 -8.84 9.76
CA ALA A 139 5.42 -7.39 9.84
C ALA A 139 4.16 -6.63 9.39
N GLY A 140 3.16 -7.33 8.84
CA GLY A 140 1.90 -6.74 8.38
C GLY A 140 2.06 -6.02 7.04
N THR A 141 1.18 -5.08 6.73
CA THR A 141 1.10 -4.42 5.40
C THR A 141 1.51 -2.94 5.43
N ILE A 142 1.83 -2.39 6.59
CA ILE A 142 2.11 -0.97 6.77
C ILE A 142 3.59 -0.72 6.46
N PRO A 143 3.94 0.04 5.40
CA PRO A 143 5.32 0.26 4.97
C PRO A 143 5.98 1.40 5.78
N GLN A 144 5.99 1.29 7.11
CA GLN A 144 6.55 2.28 8.03
C GLN A 144 7.53 1.64 9.02
N ARG A 145 8.64 2.31 9.30
CA ARG A 145 9.69 1.85 10.22
C ARG A 145 9.14 1.59 11.62
N THR A 146 8.32 2.51 12.13
CA THR A 146 7.70 2.36 13.45
C THR A 146 6.80 1.11 13.50
N ALA A 147 6.01 0.87 12.45
CA ALA A 147 5.16 -0.32 12.36
C ALA A 147 5.97 -1.62 12.30
N LEU A 148 7.11 -1.62 11.61
CA LEU A 148 8.03 -2.77 11.60
C LEU A 148 8.57 -3.06 12.99
N TRP A 149 8.98 -2.02 13.74
CA TRP A 149 9.51 -2.18 15.08
C TRP A 149 8.46 -2.69 16.07
N GLU A 150 7.21 -2.24 15.95
CA GLU A 150 6.11 -2.74 16.76
C GLU A 150 5.82 -4.22 16.52
N ARG A 151 5.99 -4.70 15.28
CA ARG A 151 5.65 -6.07 14.87
C ARG A 151 6.81 -7.06 15.03
N LEU A 152 8.00 -6.66 14.61
CA LEU A 152 9.20 -7.51 14.59
C LEU A 152 10.09 -7.29 15.82
N GLY A 153 9.86 -6.24 16.60
CA GLY A 153 10.76 -5.80 17.66
C GLY A 153 11.95 -5.00 17.12
N ARG A 154 12.91 -4.76 18.01
CA ARG A 154 14.13 -4.00 17.68
C ARG A 154 14.97 -4.77 16.66
N PRO A 155 15.51 -4.11 15.61
CA PRO A 155 16.42 -4.75 14.68
C PRO A 155 17.72 -5.16 15.34
N ASP A 156 18.32 -6.24 14.83
CA ASP A 156 19.63 -6.74 15.26
C ASP A 156 20.76 -5.82 14.81
N GLU A 157 20.63 -5.24 13.61
CA GLU A 157 21.57 -4.27 13.06
C GLU A 157 20.82 -3.09 12.44
N MET A 158 21.45 -1.92 12.47
CA MET A 158 20.91 -0.69 11.91
C MET A 158 22.04 0.13 11.32
N GLY A 159 21.72 0.92 10.31
CA GLY A 159 22.64 1.88 9.73
C GLY A 159 22.00 3.25 9.54
N GLU A 160 22.85 4.25 9.69
CA GLU A 160 22.49 5.65 9.52
C GLU A 160 22.30 5.99 8.04
N PRO A 161 21.47 7.02 7.72
CA PRO A 161 21.38 7.53 6.37
C PRO A 161 22.74 8.02 5.89
N TYR A 162 23.00 7.88 4.59
CA TYR A 162 24.24 8.33 3.98
C TYR A 162 24.00 8.89 2.58
N HIS A 163 24.90 9.77 2.16
CA HIS A 163 24.88 10.37 0.82
C HIS A 163 25.97 9.73 -0.04
N ASP A 164 25.58 9.16 -1.17
CA ASP A 164 26.50 8.74 -2.22
C ASP A 164 26.57 9.82 -3.32
N ARG A 165 27.80 10.20 -3.69
CA ARG A 165 28.02 11.27 -4.67
C ARG A 165 27.39 11.00 -6.05
N PHE A 166 27.24 9.73 -6.43
CA PHE A 166 26.75 9.33 -7.75
C PHE A 166 25.32 8.78 -7.71
N LEU A 167 24.93 8.17 -6.60
CA LEU A 167 23.65 7.48 -6.46
C LEU A 167 22.63 8.24 -5.59
N GLY A 168 23.03 9.36 -4.97
CA GLY A 168 22.14 10.24 -4.22
C GLY A 168 21.99 9.88 -2.75
N ASP A 169 20.87 10.28 -2.16
CA ASP A 169 20.59 10.12 -0.74
C ASP A 169 19.98 8.76 -0.43
N TYR A 170 20.59 8.05 0.51
CA TYR A 170 20.11 6.79 1.07
C TYR A 170 19.59 7.04 2.47
N GLY A 171 18.35 6.63 2.73
CA GLY A 171 17.80 6.62 4.08
C GLY A 171 18.48 5.61 5.00
N PRO A 172 18.11 5.59 6.29
CA PRO A 172 18.57 4.57 7.21
C PRO A 172 18.15 3.18 6.75
N TRP A 173 18.75 2.16 7.35
CA TRP A 173 18.35 0.78 7.16
C TRP A 173 18.34 0.01 8.48
N ASP A 174 17.51 -1.01 8.53
CA ASP A 174 17.37 -1.92 9.67
C ASP A 174 17.47 -3.38 9.18
N ARG A 175 17.97 -4.27 10.02
CA ARG A 175 18.10 -5.71 9.73
C ARG A 175 17.62 -6.58 10.88
N TRP A 176 16.81 -7.58 10.57
CA TRP A 176 16.35 -8.62 11.48
C TRP A 176 16.82 -10.01 11.00
N MET A 177 17.34 -10.80 11.92
CA MET A 177 17.65 -12.22 11.74
C MET A 177 16.45 -13.06 12.22
N LEU A 178 15.57 -13.38 11.28
CA LEU A 178 14.35 -14.12 11.57
C LEU A 178 14.57 -15.64 11.40
N PRO A 179 13.70 -16.48 11.98
CA PRO A 179 13.75 -17.91 11.73
C PRO A 179 13.59 -18.21 10.23
N GLY A 180 14.67 -18.70 9.61
CA GLY A 180 14.66 -19.17 8.22
C GLY A 180 15.04 -18.13 7.16
N PHE A 181 15.24 -16.85 7.50
CA PHE A 181 15.73 -15.82 6.57
C PHE A 181 16.17 -14.55 7.31
N HIS A 182 16.95 -13.69 6.65
CA HIS A 182 17.23 -12.34 7.13
C HIS A 182 16.38 -11.34 6.35
N LEU A 183 15.82 -10.37 7.07
CA LEU A 183 15.07 -9.25 6.52
C LEU A 183 15.91 -7.98 6.66
N HIS A 184 16.24 -7.35 5.54
CA HIS A 184 16.88 -6.04 5.52
C HIS A 184 15.92 -5.01 4.93
N ALA A 185 15.53 -4.02 5.73
CA ALA A 185 14.64 -2.94 5.33
C ALA A 185 15.44 -1.67 5.10
N GLN A 186 15.30 -1.09 3.91
CA GLN A 186 15.84 0.20 3.56
C GLN A 186 14.70 1.22 3.54
N PHE A 187 14.91 2.36 4.19
CA PHE A 187 13.92 3.44 4.26
C PHE A 187 14.29 4.57 3.30
N THR A 188 13.31 5.41 2.99
CA THR A 188 13.54 6.68 2.30
C THR A 188 14.28 7.67 3.22
N PRO A 189 14.82 8.78 2.69
CA PRO A 189 15.62 9.74 3.48
C PRO A 189 14.90 10.39 4.67
N ASP A 190 13.56 10.35 4.72
CA ASP A 190 12.76 10.75 5.89
C ASP A 190 12.95 9.82 7.10
N GLY A 191 13.45 8.60 6.87
CA GLY A 191 13.76 7.60 7.88
C GLY A 191 12.56 6.81 8.40
N GLU A 192 11.38 7.00 7.81
CA GLU A 192 10.14 6.34 8.26
C GLU A 192 9.51 5.49 7.15
N THR A 193 9.43 6.00 5.93
CA THR A 193 8.75 5.27 4.85
C THR A 193 9.64 4.18 4.28
N LEU A 194 9.10 2.96 4.16
CA LEU A 194 9.83 1.83 3.61
C LEU A 194 10.05 2.02 2.10
N ALA A 195 11.31 2.00 1.67
CA ALA A 195 11.68 2.08 0.26
C ALA A 195 11.76 0.68 -0.37
N ARG A 196 12.50 -0.22 0.29
CA ARG A 196 12.77 -1.57 -0.22
C ARG A 196 13.00 -2.55 0.92
N ILE A 197 12.56 -3.78 0.73
CA ILE A 197 12.98 -4.93 1.54
C ILE A 197 13.83 -5.86 0.70
N THR A 198 14.91 -6.34 1.30
CA THR A 198 15.76 -7.40 0.77
C THR A 198 15.70 -8.58 1.72
N LEU A 199 15.27 -9.74 1.21
CA LEU A 199 15.27 -11.00 1.94
C LEU A 199 16.42 -11.88 1.46
N THR A 200 17.14 -12.49 2.39
CA THR A 200 18.23 -13.42 2.08
C THR A 200 18.11 -14.69 2.93
N PRO A 201 18.61 -15.84 2.46
CA PRO A 201 18.67 -17.03 3.29
C PRO A 201 19.58 -16.78 4.51
N PRO A 202 19.36 -17.49 5.61
CA PRO A 202 20.22 -17.39 6.77
C PRO A 202 21.62 -17.88 6.37
N GLY A 203 22.66 -17.18 6.83
CA GLY A 203 24.04 -17.61 6.58
C GLY A 203 24.23 -19.04 7.08
N ARG A 204 24.77 -19.92 6.23
CA ARG A 204 25.16 -21.29 6.62
C ARG A 204 26.46 -21.29 7.41
#